data_AF-J6HQV9-F1
#
_entry.id   AF-J6HQV9-F1
#
_cell.length_a   1.000
_cell.length_b   1.000
_cell.length_c   1.000
_cell.angle_alpha   90.00
_cell.angle_beta   90.00
_cell.angle_gamma   90.00
#
_symmetry.space_group_name_H-M   'P 1'
#
loop_
_entity.id
_entity.type
_entity.pdbx_description
1 polymer ?
#
loop_
_entity_poly.entity_id
_entity_poly.type
_entity_poly.pdbx_seq_one_letter_code
_entity_poly.pdbx_strand_id
1 'polypeptide(L)'
;MKELTIGEMESISGGFNLFGFANSITSLIINSGNHLSDFITSAGATIANAIVNGTVEFGKFLTGASDWDSYVAASNENWRNAVSDLSGEWNTFTNSITA
;
A
#
# COMPACT_ATOMS: atom_id res chain seq x y z
N MET A 1 -27.40 -44.18 -17.36
CA MET A 1 -27.24 -43.03 -16.45
C MET A 1 -28.37 -42.06 -16.73
N LYS A 2 -28.99 -41.48 -15.71
CA LYS A 2 -30.04 -40.46 -15.89
C LYS A 2 -29.36 -39.14 -16.24
N GLU A 3 -29.86 -38.42 -17.24
CA GLU A 3 -29.47 -37.02 -17.47
C GLU A 3 -30.16 -36.12 -16.45
N LEU A 4 -29.39 -35.28 -15.79
CA LEU A 4 -29.89 -34.34 -14.80
C LEU A 4 -30.44 -33.09 -15.50
N THR A 5 -31.55 -32.58 -14.99
CA THR A 5 -32.07 -31.27 -15.38
C THR A 5 -31.22 -30.15 -14.76
N ILE A 6 -31.28 -28.93 -15.32
CA ILE A 6 -30.58 -27.76 -14.78
C ILE A 6 -30.92 -27.50 -13.30
N GLY A 7 -32.20 -27.62 -12.91
CA GLY A 7 -32.60 -27.44 -11.52
C GLY A 7 -32.04 -28.50 -10.56
N GLU A 8 -31.91 -29.76 -11.02
CA GLU A 8 -31.26 -30.81 -10.23
C GLU A 8 -29.74 -30.57 -10.12
N MET A 9 -29.11 -30.05 -11.18
CA MET A 9 -27.70 -29.67 -11.16
C MET A 9 -27.42 -28.50 -10.20
N GLU A 10 -28.24 -27.46 -10.20
CA GLU A 10 -28.11 -26.31 -9.29
C GLU A 10 -28.37 -26.70 -7.82
N SER A 11 -29.32 -27.62 -7.58
CA SER A 11 -29.59 -28.16 -6.25
C SER A 11 -28.44 -29.01 -5.73
N ILE A 12 -27.78 -29.80 -6.59
CA ILE A 12 -26.64 -30.64 -6.19
C ILE A 12 -25.37 -29.78 -6.04
N SER A 13 -25.20 -28.74 -6.86
CA SER A 13 -24.07 -27.80 -6.73
C SER A 13 -24.22 -26.83 -5.57
N GLY A 14 -25.40 -26.76 -4.95
CA GLY A 14 -25.69 -25.81 -3.86
C GLY A 14 -25.61 -24.34 -4.31
N GLY A 15 -25.88 -24.08 -5.59
CA GLY A 15 -25.72 -22.74 -6.18
C GLY A 15 -24.28 -22.34 -6.51
N PHE A 16 -23.32 -23.27 -6.45
CA PHE A 16 -21.93 -23.01 -6.87
C PHE A 16 -21.87 -22.70 -8.37
N ASN A 17 -21.31 -21.53 -8.70
CA ASN A 17 -21.08 -21.08 -10.07
C ASN A 17 -19.57 -20.91 -10.31
N LEU A 18 -18.98 -21.80 -11.11
CA LEU A 18 -17.55 -21.78 -11.42
C LEU A 18 -17.11 -20.47 -12.09
N PHE A 19 -17.90 -19.94 -13.02
CA PHE A 19 -17.58 -18.68 -13.70
C PHE A 19 -17.71 -17.49 -12.75
N GLY A 20 -18.71 -17.50 -11.86
CA GLY A 20 -18.86 -16.50 -10.80
C GLY A 20 -17.69 -16.51 -9.81
N PHE A 21 -17.24 -17.70 -9.42
CA PHE A 21 -16.06 -17.88 -8.58
C PHE A 21 -14.78 -17.40 -9.28
N ALA A 22 -14.56 -17.80 -10.54
CA ALA A 22 -13.40 -17.37 -11.33
C ALA A 22 -13.35 -15.85 -11.51
N ASN A 23 -14.50 -15.21 -11.74
CA ASN A 23 -14.61 -13.76 -11.79
C ASN A 23 -14.27 -13.11 -10.44
N SER A 24 -14.74 -13.69 -9.33
CA SER A 24 -14.45 -13.19 -7.98
C SER A 24 -12.96 -13.25 -7.66
N ILE A 25 -12.27 -14.35 -8.04
CA ILE A 25 -10.82 -14.47 -7.91
C ILE A 25 -10.09 -13.42 -8.78
N THR A 26 -10.56 -13.22 -10.02
CA THR A 26 -9.98 -12.22 -10.92
C THR A 26 -10.10 -10.81 -10.35
N SER A 27 -11.28 -10.45 -9.82
CA SER A 27 -11.49 -9.17 -9.15
C SER A 27 -10.62 -9.00 -7.91
N LEU A 28 -10.47 -10.04 -7.08
CA LEU A 28 -9.58 -10.02 -5.93
C LEU A 28 -8.13 -9.70 -6.35
N ILE A 29 -7.62 -10.39 -7.37
CA ILE A 29 -6.25 -10.18 -7.87
C ILE A 29 -6.07 -8.76 -8.41
N ILE A 30 -6.99 -8.28 -9.25
CA ILE A 30 -6.90 -6.94 -9.85
C ILE A 30 -6.94 -5.86 -8.77
N ASN A 31 -7.89 -5.93 -7.83
CA ASN A 31 -8.02 -4.95 -6.77
C ASN A 31 -6.79 -4.95 -5.85
N SER A 32 -6.31 -6.13 -5.46
CA SER A 32 -5.11 -6.26 -4.63
C SER A 32 -3.87 -5.70 -5.34
N GLY A 33 -3.74 -5.95 -6.65
CA GLY A 33 -2.67 -5.41 -7.48
C GLY A 33 -2.70 -3.89 -7.55
N ASN A 34 -3.89 -3.29 -7.72
CA ASN A 34 -4.06 -1.84 -7.73
C ASN A 34 -3.68 -1.23 -6.37
N HIS A 35 -4.19 -1.77 -5.27
CA HIS A 35 -3.87 -1.29 -3.91
C HIS A 35 -2.37 -1.38 -3.61
N LEU A 36 -1.70 -2.45 -4.05
CA LEU A 36 -0.26 -2.60 -3.90
C LEU A 36 0.51 -1.56 -4.73
N SER A 37 0.07 -1.33 -5.97
CA SER A 37 0.68 -0.31 -6.85
C SER A 37 0.57 1.09 -6.25
N ASP A 38 -0.59 1.43 -5.70
CA ASP A 38 -0.83 2.72 -5.04
C ASP A 38 0.05 2.88 -3.80
N PHE A 39 0.15 1.82 -2.98
CA PHE A 39 1.03 1.80 -1.81
C PHE A 39 2.49 2.03 -2.21
N ILE A 40 3.01 1.27 -3.18
CA ILE A 40 4.41 1.40 -3.63
C ILE A 40 4.69 2.81 -4.14
N THR A 41 3.75 3.38 -4.88
CA THR A 41 3.89 4.74 -5.45
C THR A 41 3.94 5.79 -4.34
N SER A 42 3.02 5.73 -3.37
CA SER A 42 2.96 6.66 -2.25
C SER A 42 4.20 6.53 -1.35
N ALA A 43 4.50 5.30 -0.91
CA ALA A 43 5.67 5.00 -0.09
C ALA A 43 6.98 5.42 -0.76
N GLY A 44 7.10 5.17 -2.07
CA GLY A 44 8.24 5.62 -2.85
C GLY A 44 8.41 7.14 -2.82
N ALA A 45 7.33 7.90 -2.98
CA ALA A 45 7.36 9.36 -2.91
C ALA A 45 7.73 9.85 -1.50
N THR A 46 7.16 9.25 -0.45
CA THR A 46 7.46 9.56 0.95
C THR A 46 8.94 9.32 1.28
N ILE A 47 9.49 8.18 0.86
CA ILE A 47 10.92 7.87 1.03
C ILE A 47 11.80 8.87 0.26
N ALA A 48 11.45 9.19 -0.99
CA ALA A 48 12.20 10.15 -1.80
C ALA A 48 12.23 11.54 -1.14
N ASN A 49 11.09 12.01 -0.64
CA ASN A 49 11.00 13.28 0.08
C ASN A 49 11.83 13.27 1.37
N ALA A 50 11.82 12.17 2.12
CA ALA A 50 12.64 12.03 3.32
C ALA A 50 14.15 12.17 3.02
N ILE A 51 14.61 11.54 1.94
CA ILE A 51 16.01 11.63 1.48
C ILE A 51 16.36 13.07 1.07
N VAL A 52 15.49 13.72 0.28
CA VAL A 52 15.70 15.11 -0.15
C VAL A 52 15.77 16.04 1.04
N ASN A 53 14.82 15.95 1.97
CA ASN A 53 14.79 16.79 3.17
C ASN A 53 16.04 16.57 4.04
N GLY A 54 16.44 15.31 4.25
CA GLY A 54 17.67 14.99 4.97
C GLY A 54 18.92 15.57 4.30
N THR A 55 18.98 15.51 2.98
CA THR A 55 20.08 16.09 2.19
C THR A 55 20.13 17.61 2.31
N VAL A 56 18.97 18.28 2.28
CA VAL A 56 18.87 19.73 2.45
C VAL A 56 19.37 20.15 3.84
N GLU A 57 18.91 19.51 4.90
CA GLU A 57 19.34 19.84 6.27
C GLU A 57 20.83 19.58 6.47
N PHE A 58 21.35 18.48 5.93
CA PHE A 58 22.79 18.21 5.96
C PHE A 58 23.60 19.26 5.17
N GLY A 59 23.10 19.71 4.02
CA GLY A 59 23.73 20.76 3.23
C GLY A 59 23.77 22.11 3.96
N LYS A 60 22.71 22.47 4.69
CA LYS A 60 22.69 23.68 5.53
C LYS A 60 23.77 23.61 6.62
N PHE A 61 23.95 22.46 7.25
CA PHE A 61 25.01 22.25 8.23
C PHE A 61 26.40 22.44 7.63
N LEU A 62 26.68 21.78 6.50
CA LEU A 62 27.99 21.86 5.85
C LEU A 62 28.37 23.26 5.37
N THR A 63 27.37 24.07 4.99
CA THR A 63 27.58 25.45 4.54
C THR A 63 27.61 26.47 5.68
N GLY A 64 27.42 26.03 6.93
CA GLY A 64 27.36 26.90 8.11
C GLY A 64 26.07 27.70 8.24
N ALA A 65 25.05 27.38 7.43
CA ALA A 65 23.71 27.98 7.53
C ALA A 65 22.90 27.43 8.72
N SER A 66 23.33 26.30 9.31
CA SER A 66 22.81 25.76 10.57
C SER A 66 23.96 25.26 11.46
N ASP A 67 23.78 25.33 12.78
CA ASP A 67 24.66 24.66 13.72
C ASP A 67 24.31 23.17 13.87
N TRP A 68 25.13 22.44 14.65
CA TRP A 68 24.96 21.02 14.88
C TRP A 68 23.60 20.69 15.53
N ASP A 69 23.23 21.42 16.58
CA ASP A 69 22.00 21.13 17.33
C ASP A 69 20.75 21.37 16.47
N SER A 70 20.73 22.45 15.68
CA SER A 70 19.64 22.76 14.75
C SER A 70 19.54 21.71 13.64
N TYR A 71 20.67 21.30 13.05
CA TYR A 71 20.70 20.23 12.05
C TYR A 71 20.17 18.92 12.61
N VAL A 72 20.65 18.50 13.79
CA VAL A 72 20.22 17.24 14.40
C VAL A 72 18.73 17.28 14.74
N ALA A 73 18.22 18.39 15.26
CA ALA A 73 16.79 18.56 15.55
C ALA A 73 15.95 18.44 14.27
N ALA A 74 16.30 19.18 13.21
CA ALA A 74 15.57 19.16 11.94
C ALA A 74 15.64 17.79 11.26
N SER A 75 16.82 17.14 11.27
CA SER A 75 17.00 15.79 10.72
C SER A 75 16.13 14.76 11.44
N ASN A 76 16.10 14.80 12.78
CA ASN A 76 15.26 13.92 13.58
C ASN A 76 13.76 14.15 13.35
N GLU A 77 13.33 15.41 13.23
CA GLU A 77 11.95 15.74 12.92
C GLU A 77 11.55 15.25 11.53
N ASN A 78 12.37 15.51 10.51
CA ASN A 78 12.14 15.03 9.15
C ASN A 78 12.03 13.51 9.09
N TRP A 79 12.92 12.80 9.79
CA TRP A 79 12.87 11.33 9.85
C TRP A 79 11.61 10.82 10.55
N ARG A 80 11.24 11.41 11.69
CA ARG A 80 10.03 11.02 12.43
C ARG A 80 8.77 11.21 11.59
N ASN A 81 8.69 12.33 10.87
CA ASN A 81 7.55 12.61 9.98
C ASN A 81 7.48 11.59 8.85
N ALA A 82 8.61 11.32 8.18
CA ALA A 82 8.66 10.31 7.11
C ALA A 82 8.23 8.91 7.59
N VAL A 83 8.66 8.49 8.78
CA VAL A 83 8.25 7.21 9.37
C VAL A 83 6.76 7.20 9.70
N SER A 84 6.23 8.30 10.24
CA SER A 84 4.80 8.45 10.55
C SER A 84 3.95 8.34 9.28
N ASP A 85 4.35 9.05 8.21
CA ASP A 85 3.64 9.06 6.94
C ASP A 85 3.65 7.66 6.30
N LEU A 86 4.82 7.01 6.25
CA LEU A 86 4.96 5.65 5.73
C LEU A 86 4.12 4.64 6.53
N SER A 87 4.02 4.80 7.84
CA SER A 87 3.14 3.99 8.67
C SER A 87 1.65 4.21 8.33
N GLY A 88 1.26 5.45 8.03
CA GLY A 88 -0.10 5.77 7.59
C GLY A 88 -0.44 5.15 6.24
N GLU A 89 0.49 5.20 5.30
CA GLU A 89 0.37 4.55 3.99
C GLU A 89 0.25 3.03 4.11
N TRP A 90 1.07 2.42 4.97
CA TRP A 90 0.99 0.98 5.24
C TRP A 90 -0.38 0.59 5.79
N ASN A 91 -0.89 1.32 6.78
CA ASN A 91 -2.22 1.05 7.34
C ASN A 91 -3.33 1.20 6.30
N THR A 92 -3.20 2.18 5.41
CA THR A 92 -4.15 2.38 4.31
C THR A 92 -4.13 1.19 3.35
N PHE A 93 -2.94 0.71 2.98
CA PHE A 93 -2.77 -0.47 2.15
C PHE A 93 -3.38 -1.72 2.78
N THR A 94 -3.03 -2.01 4.04
CA THR A 94 -3.53 -3.21 4.73
C THR A 94 -5.03 -3.18 4.85
N ASN A 95 -5.63 -2.03 5.19
CA ASN A 95 -7.08 -1.89 5.28
C ASN A 95 -7.76 -2.09 3.92
N SER A 96 -7.12 -1.70 2.82
CA SER A 96 -7.67 -1.81 1.46
C SER A 96 -7.68 -3.24 0.93
N ILE A 97 -6.78 -4.11 1.40
CA ILE A 97 -6.72 -5.53 0.97
C ILE A 97 -7.49 -6.48 1.89
N THR A 98 -7.84 -6.03 3.11
CA THR A 98 -8.62 -6.83 4.07
C THR A 98 -10.10 -6.44 4.15
N ALA A 99 -10.51 -5.35 3.51
CA ALA A 99 -11.90 -4.92 3.39
C ALA A 99 -12.63 -5.68 2.26
#